data_AF-A0A3D2S4V9-F1
#
_entry.id   AF-A0A3D2S4V9-F1
#
_cell.length_a   1.000
_cell.length_b   1.000
_cell.length_c   1.000
_cell.angle_alpha   90.00
_cell.angle_beta   90.00
_cell.angle_gamma   90.00
#
_symmetry.space_group_name_H-M   'P 1'
#
loop_
_entity.id
_entity.type
_entity.pdbx_description
1 polymer ?
#
loop_
_entity_poly.entity_id
_entity_poly.type
_entity_poly.pdbx_seq_one_letter_code
_entity_poly.pdbx_strand_id
1 'polypeptide(L)'
;MNAQQRILATLAGTVVSFLMGYILYALALGSFFEAHMGTAENVAKTDDMVWWALVAGNVFLAYLLVYIFGKWANIKTFGAGLQAGAMIGLIIGFGYDMIAFGTTNTMDLTAALVDPFVTAVMLGVTGGVVGWMLGRGK
;
A
#
# COMPACT_ATOMS: atom_id res chain seq x y z
N MET A 1 19.76 11.38 3.63
CA MET A 1 18.97 10.81 4.74
C MET A 1 19.93 9.99 5.60
N ASN A 2 19.94 10.18 6.92
CA ASN A 2 20.73 9.35 7.82
C ASN A 2 20.00 8.04 8.19
N ALA A 3 20.69 7.10 8.84
CA ALA A 3 20.12 5.79 9.17
C ALA A 3 18.89 5.88 10.09
N GLN A 4 18.92 6.78 11.08
CA GLN A 4 17.82 6.98 12.02
C GLN A 4 16.54 7.48 11.32
N GLN A 5 16.65 8.51 10.47
CA GLN A 5 15.53 9.03 9.69
C GLN A 5 14.91 7.94 8.80
N ARG A 6 15.76 7.12 8.17
CA ARG A 6 15.31 6.00 7.34
C ARG A 6 14.50 4.97 8.13
N ILE A 7 15.02 4.56 9.28
CA ILE A 7 14.36 3.57 10.14
C ILE A 7 13.03 4.13 10.66
N LEU A 8 13.02 5.34 11.21
CA LEU A 8 11.80 5.94 11.77
C LEU A 8 10.72 6.18 10.72
N ALA A 9 11.08 6.64 9.52
CA ALA A 9 10.13 6.81 8.43
C ALA A 9 9.56 5.46 7.94
N THR A 10 10.39 4.41 7.92
CA THR A 10 9.94 3.05 7.55
C THR A 10 8.96 2.50 8.57
N LEU A 11 9.26 2.63 9.87
CA LEU A 11 8.37 2.17 10.94
C LEU A 11 7.03 2.91 10.92
N ALA A 12 7.06 4.24 10.80
CA ALA A 12 5.85 5.04 10.70
C ALA A 12 5.02 4.66 9.46
N GLY A 13 5.67 4.52 8.31
CA GLY A 13 5.02 4.07 7.07
C GLY A 13 4.39 2.68 7.21
N THR A 14 5.07 1.74 7.88
CA THR A 14 4.59 0.36 8.10
C THR A 14 3.30 0.35 8.91
N VAL A 15 3.26 1.11 10.01
CA VAL A 15 2.06 1.20 10.85
C VAL A 15 0.90 1.79 10.05
N VAL A 16 1.17 2.85 9.29
CA VAL A 16 0.14 3.53 8.50
C VAL A 16 -0.36 2.64 7.36
N SER A 17 0.51 1.97 6.62
CA SER A 17 0.10 1.07 5.53
C SER A 17 -0.73 -0.10 6.05
N PHE A 18 -0.35 -0.68 7.19
CA PHE A 18 -1.10 -1.76 7.82
C PHE A 18 -2.50 -1.31 8.24
N LEU A 19 -2.60 -0.17 8.93
CA LEU A 19 -3.89 0.38 9.37
C LEU A 19 -4.77 0.80 8.19
N MET A 20 -4.19 1.44 7.17
CA MET A 20 -4.93 1.84 5.97
C MET A 20 -5.41 0.61 5.19
N GLY A 21 -4.61 -0.45 5.11
CA GLY A 21 -5.02 -1.71 4.51
C GLY A 21 -6.24 -2.29 5.23
N TYR A 22 -6.20 -2.36 6.57
CA TYR A 22 -7.35 -2.83 7.34
C TYR A 22 -8.59 -1.93 7.15
N ILE A 23 -8.43 -0.61 7.25
CA ILE A 23 -9.55 0.34 7.12
C ILE A 23 -10.19 0.25 5.74
N LEU A 24 -9.39 0.23 4.67
CA LEU A 24 -9.91 0.24 3.31
C LEU A 24 -10.50 -1.11 2.91
N TYR A 25 -9.77 -2.21 3.13
CA TYR A 25 -10.17 -3.53 2.63
C TYR A 25 -11.11 -4.28 3.56
N ALA A 26 -11.03 -4.11 4.88
CA ALA A 26 -11.92 -4.82 5.79
C ALA A 26 -13.15 -3.98 6.16
N LEU A 27 -12.98 -2.68 6.44
CA LEU A 27 -14.07 -1.86 6.98
C LEU A 27 -14.83 -1.08 5.90
N ALA A 28 -14.12 -0.43 4.97
CA ALA A 28 -14.75 0.47 4.00
C ALA A 28 -15.30 -0.25 2.76
N LEU A 29 -14.52 -1.20 2.22
CA LEU A 29 -14.81 -1.86 0.94
C LEU A 29 -14.89 -3.39 1.06
N GLY A 30 -14.93 -3.95 2.28
CA GLY A 30 -14.96 -5.40 2.48
C GLY A 30 -16.11 -6.07 1.73
N SER A 31 -17.34 -5.58 1.90
CA SER A 31 -18.52 -6.11 1.20
C SER A 31 -18.48 -5.90 -0.32
N PHE A 32 -17.81 -4.85 -0.80
CA PHE A 32 -17.61 -4.61 -2.23
C PHE A 32 -16.69 -5.66 -2.83
N PHE A 33 -15.55 -5.94 -2.20
CA PHE A 33 -14.60 -6.94 -2.69
C PHE A 33 -15.16 -8.36 -2.56
N GLU A 34 -15.92 -8.67 -1.51
CA GLU A 34 -16.65 -9.94 -1.38
C GLU A 34 -17.65 -10.15 -2.53
N ALA A 35 -18.38 -9.11 -2.93
CA ALA A 35 -19.36 -9.17 -4.01
C ALA A 35 -18.73 -9.28 -5.42
N HIS A 36 -17.42 -9.06 -5.54
CA HIS A 36 -16.68 -9.04 -6.81
C HIS A 36 -15.54 -10.07 -6.82
N MET A 37 -15.65 -11.09 -5.98
CA MET A 37 -14.79 -12.27 -6.04
C MET A 37 -14.97 -13.03 -7.35
N GLY A 38 -13.87 -13.57 -7.87
CA GLY A 38 -13.89 -14.45 -9.03
C GLY A 38 -14.31 -15.88 -8.68
N THR A 39 -14.09 -16.81 -9.61
CA THR A 39 -14.50 -18.22 -9.46
C THR A 39 -13.50 -19.08 -8.69
N ALA A 40 -12.34 -18.53 -8.30
CA ALA A 40 -11.34 -19.27 -7.54
C ALA A 40 -11.79 -19.52 -6.09
N GLU A 41 -11.68 -20.78 -5.64
CA GLU A 41 -11.99 -21.19 -4.27
C GLU A 41 -10.72 -21.35 -3.42
N ASN A 42 -10.88 -21.30 -2.09
CA ASN A 42 -9.80 -21.54 -1.11
C ASN A 42 -8.58 -20.60 -1.25
N VAL A 43 -8.80 -19.35 -1.68
CA VAL A 43 -7.73 -18.36 -1.87
C VAL A 43 -7.33 -17.67 -0.57
N ALA A 44 -8.31 -17.27 0.25
CA ALA A 44 -8.08 -16.49 1.47
C ALA A 44 -7.61 -17.37 2.64
N LYS A 45 -6.66 -16.85 3.44
CA LYS A 45 -6.23 -17.46 4.70
C LYS A 45 -7.06 -16.90 5.86
N THR A 46 -8.32 -17.32 5.96
CA THR A 46 -9.28 -16.81 6.95
C THR A 46 -8.90 -17.16 8.38
N ASP A 47 -8.56 -18.43 8.64
CA ASP A 47 -8.25 -18.92 9.99
C ASP A 47 -6.73 -19.04 10.27
N ASP A 48 -5.92 -19.16 9.21
CA ASP A 48 -4.47 -19.41 9.29
C ASP A 48 -3.64 -18.25 8.73
N MET A 49 -4.00 -17.02 9.12
CA MET A 49 -3.29 -15.83 8.63
C MET A 49 -1.85 -15.78 9.14
N VAL A 50 -0.89 -15.62 8.21
CA VAL A 50 0.55 -15.60 8.50
C VAL A 50 1.00 -14.17 8.84
N TRP A 51 0.80 -13.78 10.10
CA TRP A 51 1.01 -12.40 10.58
C TRP A 51 2.40 -11.82 10.31
N TRP A 52 3.47 -12.59 10.51
CA TRP A 52 4.83 -12.07 10.30
C TRP A 52 5.08 -11.67 8.84
N ALA A 53 4.51 -12.43 7.89
CA ALA A 53 4.65 -12.17 6.46
C ALA A 53 3.86 -10.93 6.05
N LEU A 54 2.65 -10.75 6.62
CA LEU A 54 1.83 -9.56 6.41
C LEU A 54 2.54 -8.29 6.91
N VAL A 55 3.14 -8.35 8.11
CA VAL A 55 3.92 -7.22 8.65
C VAL A 55 5.16 -6.97 7.78
N ALA A 56 5.90 -8.01 7.39
CA ALA A 56 7.07 -7.86 6.52
C ALA A 56 6.72 -7.22 5.17
N GLY A 57 5.60 -7.60 4.54
CA GLY A 57 5.12 -6.98 3.30
C GLY A 57 4.87 -5.48 3.46
N ASN A 58 4.25 -5.07 4.57
CA ASN A 58 4.05 -3.65 4.90
C ASN A 58 5.37 -2.91 5.13
N VAL A 59 6.36 -3.56 5.76
CA VAL A 59 7.71 -2.99 5.93
C VAL A 59 8.36 -2.74 4.56
N PHE A 60 8.28 -3.69 3.63
CA PHE A 60 8.86 -3.53 2.29
C PHE A 60 8.16 -2.43 1.49
N LEU A 61 6.82 -2.34 1.52
CA LEU A 61 6.07 -1.28 0.86
C LEU A 61 6.42 0.10 1.45
N ALA A 62 6.47 0.23 2.77
CA ALA A 62 6.88 1.47 3.42
C ALA A 62 8.34 1.83 3.07
N TYR A 63 9.24 0.86 3.07
CA TYR A 63 10.64 1.07 2.73
C TYR A 63 10.84 1.49 1.28
N LEU A 64 10.05 0.96 0.34
CA LEU A 64 10.04 1.40 -1.05
C LEU A 64 9.80 2.91 -1.15
N LEU A 65 8.76 3.42 -0.48
CA LEU A 65 8.46 4.85 -0.45
C LEU A 65 9.58 5.64 0.21
N VAL A 66 10.11 5.18 1.34
CA VAL A 66 11.26 5.81 2.02
C VAL A 66 12.47 5.91 1.11
N TYR A 67 12.76 4.86 0.36
CA TYR A 67 13.89 4.81 -0.57
C TYR A 67 13.69 5.79 -1.73
N ILE A 68 12.54 5.74 -2.41
CA ILE A 68 12.23 6.66 -3.51
C ILE A 68 12.25 8.11 -3.03
N PHE A 69 11.55 8.41 -1.93
CA PHE A 69 11.42 9.78 -1.43
C PHE A 69 12.74 10.31 -0.88
N GLY A 70 13.47 9.48 -0.14
CA GLY A 70 14.70 9.90 0.54
C GLY A 70 15.94 9.89 -0.34
N LYS A 71 16.01 9.02 -1.37
CA LYS A 71 17.20 8.84 -2.21
C LYS A 71 17.04 9.37 -3.63
N TRP A 72 15.86 9.23 -4.24
CA TRP A 72 15.66 9.58 -5.65
C TRP A 72 14.95 10.93 -5.84
N ALA A 73 13.89 11.20 -5.08
CA ALA A 73 13.02 12.35 -5.30
C ALA A 73 13.24 13.51 -4.31
N ASN A 74 13.98 13.29 -3.22
CA ASN A 74 14.18 14.26 -2.13
C ASN A 74 12.86 14.87 -1.58
N ILE A 75 11.84 14.03 -1.43
CA ILE A 75 10.54 14.43 -0.88
C ILE A 75 10.64 14.55 0.65
N LYS A 76 10.16 15.69 1.18
CA LYS A 76 10.36 16.12 2.56
C LYS A 76 9.11 16.68 3.24
N THR A 77 7.95 16.61 2.57
CA THR A 77 6.69 17.17 3.08
C THR A 77 5.57 16.15 2.95
N PHE A 78 4.54 16.31 3.77
CA PHE A 78 3.36 15.47 3.72
C PHE A 78 2.65 15.56 2.36
N GLY A 79 2.39 16.77 1.87
CA GLY A 79 1.65 16.96 0.61
C GLY A 79 2.35 16.34 -0.60
N ALA A 80 3.66 16.54 -0.74
CA ALA A 80 4.42 15.93 -1.83
C ALA A 80 4.52 14.40 -1.68
N GLY A 81 4.66 13.91 -0.45
CA GLY A 81 4.64 12.48 -0.15
C GLY A 81 3.28 11.84 -0.46
N LEU A 82 2.18 12.54 -0.20
CA LEU A 82 0.83 12.07 -0.48
C LEU A 82 0.58 11.94 -1.98
N GLN A 83 0.93 12.96 -2.75
CA GLN A 83 0.77 12.93 -4.21
C GLN A 83 1.65 11.86 -4.86
N ALA A 84 2.92 11.80 -4.48
CA ALA A 84 3.85 10.80 -5.03
C ALA A 84 3.45 9.39 -4.60
N GLY A 85 3.07 9.20 -3.34
CA GLY A 85 2.61 7.91 -2.81
C GLY A 85 1.35 7.42 -3.51
N ALA A 86 0.39 8.32 -3.76
CA ALA A 86 -0.84 7.97 -4.47
C ALA A 86 -0.57 7.57 -5.92
N MET A 87 0.30 8.31 -6.62
CA MET A 87 0.70 7.96 -7.99
C MET A 87 1.41 6.60 -8.05
N ILE A 88 2.33 6.34 -7.11
CA ILE A 88 3.04 5.06 -7.02
C ILE A 88 2.03 3.93 -6.75
N GLY A 89 1.11 4.11 -5.81
CA GLY A 89 0.06 3.14 -5.51
C GLY A 89 -0.85 2.85 -6.69
N LEU A 90 -1.26 3.89 -7.44
CA LEU A 90 -2.08 3.74 -8.62
C LEU A 90 -1.38 2.90 -9.70
N ILE A 91 -0.11 3.20 -9.98
CA ILE A 91 0.68 2.50 -11.01
C ILE A 91 0.95 1.06 -10.59
N ILE A 92 1.35 0.82 -9.34
CA ILE A 92 1.59 -0.53 -8.83
C ILE A 92 0.30 -1.34 -8.81
N GLY A 93 -0.81 -0.75 -8.34
CA GLY A 93 -2.13 -1.38 -8.30
C GLY A 93 -2.56 -1.82 -9.70
N PHE A 94 -2.62 -0.90 -10.68
CA PHE A 94 -2.98 -1.27 -12.05
C PHE A 94 -2.04 -2.32 -12.65
N GLY A 95 -0.73 -2.18 -12.41
CA GLY A 95 0.24 -3.16 -12.89
C GLY A 95 -0.03 -4.56 -12.34
N TYR A 96 -0.26 -4.66 -11.03
CA TYR A 96 -0.53 -5.94 -10.37
C TYR A 96 -1.91 -6.50 -10.75
N ASP A 97 -2.97 -5.70 -10.64
CA ASP A 97 -4.35 -6.16 -10.79
C ASP A 97 -4.67 -6.56 -12.23
N MET A 98 -4.15 -5.84 -13.23
CA MET A 98 -4.35 -6.21 -14.63
C MET A 98 -3.62 -7.52 -14.98
N ILE A 99 -2.42 -7.73 -14.43
CA ILE A 99 -1.69 -8.99 -14.60
C ILE A 99 -2.43 -10.12 -13.87
N ALA A 100 -2.88 -9.89 -12.63
CA ALA A 100 -3.62 -10.87 -11.84
C ALA A 100 -4.94 -11.25 -12.52
N PHE A 101 -5.72 -10.28 -13.01
CA PHE A 101 -6.96 -10.52 -13.76
C PHE A 101 -6.70 -11.32 -15.04
N GLY A 102 -5.60 -11.05 -15.74
CA GLY A 102 -5.22 -11.80 -16.94
C GLY A 102 -4.71 -13.22 -16.68
N THR A 103 -4.34 -13.57 -15.44
CA THR A 103 -3.63 -14.83 -15.13
C THR A 103 -4.29 -15.68 -14.05
N THR A 104 -5.32 -15.16 -13.37
CA THR A 104 -5.99 -15.81 -12.23
C THR A 104 -7.50 -15.59 -12.27
N ASN A 105 -8.25 -16.37 -11.49
CA ASN A 105 -9.70 -16.23 -11.34
C ASN A 105 -10.08 -15.66 -9.96
N THR A 106 -9.27 -14.77 -9.39
CA THR A 106 -9.45 -14.28 -8.01
C THR A 106 -10.47 -13.17 -7.86
N MET A 107 -10.63 -12.31 -8.88
CA MET A 107 -11.53 -11.16 -8.86
C MET A 107 -12.14 -10.92 -10.24
N ASP A 108 -13.29 -10.25 -10.29
CA ASP A 108 -13.88 -9.79 -11.54
C ASP A 108 -13.20 -8.50 -12.07
N LEU A 109 -13.59 -8.08 -13.28
CA LEU A 109 -13.02 -6.88 -13.91
C LEU A 109 -13.34 -5.60 -13.12
N THR A 110 -14.48 -5.55 -12.41
CA THR A 110 -14.88 -4.37 -11.64
C THR A 110 -13.94 -4.18 -10.47
N ALA A 111 -13.68 -5.23 -9.69
CA ALA A 111 -12.71 -5.20 -8.60
C ALA A 111 -11.30 -4.86 -9.12
N ALA A 112 -10.86 -5.48 -10.22
CA ALA A 112 -9.54 -5.23 -10.80
C ALA A 112 -9.33 -3.78 -11.27
N LEU A 113 -10.40 -3.06 -11.61
CA LEU A 113 -10.33 -1.63 -12.00
C LEU A 113 -10.50 -0.67 -10.83
N VAL A 114 -11.18 -1.07 -9.75
CA VAL A 114 -11.40 -0.23 -8.57
C VAL A 114 -10.22 -0.32 -7.59
N ASP A 115 -9.63 -1.51 -7.40
CA ASP A 115 -8.55 -1.72 -6.44
C ASP A 115 -7.33 -0.80 -6.62
N PRO A 116 -6.89 -0.46 -7.84
CA PRO A 116 -5.78 0.47 -8.03
C PRO A 116 -6.01 1.84 -7.39
N PHE A 117 -7.26 2.32 -7.35
CA PHE A 117 -7.61 3.58 -6.68
C PHE A 117 -7.61 3.44 -5.16
N VAL A 118 -8.00 2.28 -4.64
CA VAL A 118 -7.92 1.95 -3.21
C VAL A 118 -6.46 1.92 -2.76
N THR A 119 -5.62 1.23 -3.54
CA THR A 119 -4.16 1.18 -3.34
C THR A 119 -3.53 2.58 -3.46
N ALA A 120 -4.01 3.43 -4.37
CA ALA A 120 -3.58 4.82 -4.48
C ALA A 120 -3.90 5.62 -3.20
N VAL A 121 -5.10 5.47 -2.64
CA VAL A 121 -5.44 6.13 -1.35
C VAL A 121 -4.56 5.59 -0.22
N MET A 122 -4.38 4.27 -0.14
CA MET A 122 -3.54 3.61 0.86
C MET A 122 -2.11 4.14 0.83
N LEU A 123 -1.43 4.01 -0.33
CA LEU A 123 -0.03 4.46 -0.46
C LEU A 123 0.10 5.97 -0.49
N GLY A 124 -0.95 6.71 -0.85
CA GLY A 124 -1.01 8.17 -0.69
C GLY A 124 -0.87 8.57 0.77
N VAL A 125 -1.72 8.04 1.66
CA VAL A 125 -1.63 8.36 3.10
C VAL A 125 -0.31 7.87 3.70
N THR A 126 0.13 6.65 3.38
CA THR A 126 1.44 6.13 3.79
C THR A 126 2.57 7.03 3.30
N GLY A 127 2.54 7.44 2.04
CA GLY A 127 3.52 8.32 1.42
C GLY A 127 3.55 9.70 2.07
N GLY A 128 2.39 10.26 2.42
CA GLY A 128 2.33 11.52 3.16
C GLY A 128 3.06 11.44 4.50
N VAL A 129 2.83 10.38 5.27
CA VAL A 129 3.52 10.18 6.56
C VAL A 129 5.02 9.96 6.37
N VAL A 130 5.42 9.16 5.38
CA VAL A 130 6.83 8.95 5.05
C VAL A 130 7.51 10.27 4.66
N GLY A 131 6.92 11.04 3.75
CA GLY A 131 7.46 12.33 3.30
C GLY A 131 7.62 13.32 4.45
N TRP A 132 6.64 13.38 5.35
CA TRP A 132 6.72 14.19 6.57
C TRP A 132 7.84 13.73 7.51
N MET A 133 7.97 12.43 7.77
CA MET A 133 9.01 11.88 8.63
C MET A 133 10.41 12.14 8.08
N LEU A 134 10.59 12.06 6.77
CA LEU A 134 11.85 12.39 6.11
C LEU A 134 12.20 13.88 6.16
N GLY A 135 11.20 14.74 6.33
CA GLY A 135 11.34 16.18 6.52
C GLY A 135 11.71 16.59 7.95
N ARG A 136 11.43 15.74 8.94
CA ARG A 136 11.75 16.00 10.35
C ARG A 136 13.25 15.86 10.61
N GLY A 137 13.85 16.88 11.22
CA GLY A 137 15.29 16.93 11.53
C GLY A 137 16.14 17.75 10.56
N LYS A 138 15.60 18.87 10.06
CA LYS A 138 16.43 20.07 9.84
C LYS A 138 16.44 20.87 11.15
#